data_AF-A0A7S2JRP5-F1
#
_entry.id   AF-A0A7S2JRP5-F1
#
_cell.length_a   1.000
_cell.length_b   1.000
_cell.length_c   1.000
_cell.angle_alpha   90.00
_cell.angle_beta   90.00
_cell.angle_gamma   90.00
#
_symmetry.space_group_name_H-M   'P 1'
#
loop_
_entity.id
_entity.type
_entity.pdbx_description
1 polymer ?
#
loop_
_entity_poly.entity_id
_entity_poly.type
_entity_poly.pdbx_seq_one_letter_code
_entity_poly.pdbx_strand_id
1 'polypeptide(L)'
;DKIAPTLARFFERRLLDAFGGDHQRSCPCGYRPELHKESGCLVLRHDVSGIRVGAHAADLVERVDRGRRAGEARFAFVYIKSLETFARCAELAHREPRLMWQRLVECRVLRIAQEGAGGTWYAGPVSAYEPAALAAEAARAMPGLPPEWHGAPYSLALHLPAHQVR
;
A
#
# COMPACT_ATOMS: atom_id res chain seq x y z
N ASP A 1 13.80 -6.20 20.46
CA ASP A 1 13.12 -6.94 19.38
C ASP A 1 12.72 -6.04 18.23
N LYS A 2 13.11 -6.39 17.00
CA LYS A 2 13.00 -5.54 15.79
C LYS A 2 11.68 -5.71 15.03
N ILE A 3 10.65 -6.28 15.66
CA ILE A 3 9.34 -6.49 15.03
C ILE A 3 8.69 -5.13 14.80
N ALA A 4 8.17 -4.88 13.60
CA ALA A 4 7.41 -3.67 13.32
C ALA A 4 5.98 -3.83 13.85
N PRO A 5 5.44 -2.88 14.62
CA PRO A 5 4.10 -3.00 15.19
C PRO A 5 3.00 -2.93 14.12
N THR A 6 3.27 -2.30 12.97
CA THR A 6 2.35 -2.12 11.85
C THR A 6 3.07 -2.30 10.51
N LEU A 7 2.33 -2.56 9.43
CA LEU A 7 2.87 -2.56 8.07
C LEU A 7 3.42 -1.19 7.70
N ALA A 8 2.74 -0.11 8.09
CA ALA A 8 3.22 1.25 7.80
C ALA A 8 4.62 1.48 8.38
N ARG A 9 4.86 1.10 9.64
CA ARG A 9 6.19 1.20 10.27
C ARG A 9 7.21 0.25 9.62
N PHE A 10 6.78 -0.93 9.17
CA PHE A 10 7.64 -1.83 8.41
C PHE A 10 8.12 -1.20 7.10
N PHE A 11 7.21 -0.64 6.31
CA PHE A 11 7.54 0.01 5.03
C PHE A 11 8.33 1.29 5.23
N GLU A 12 8.00 2.10 6.24
CA GLU A 12 8.75 3.29 6.61
C GLU A 12 10.22 2.95 6.88
N ARG A 13 10.48 1.95 7.73
CA ARG A 13 11.85 1.46 7.99
C ARG A 13 12.54 1.03 6.71
N ARG A 14 11.88 0.22 5.86
CA ARG A 14 12.48 -0.27 4.61
C ARG A 14 12.75 0.82 3.57
N LEU A 15 11.96 1.90 3.55
CA LEU A 15 12.13 3.02 2.62
C LEU A 15 13.12 4.08 3.13
N LEU A 16 13.25 4.23 4.46
CA LEU A 16 14.01 5.31 5.08
C LEU A 16 15.35 4.88 5.71
N ASP A 17 15.55 3.58 6.01
CA ASP A 17 16.85 3.12 6.51
C ASP A 17 17.88 3.05 5.38
N ALA A 18 18.76 4.06 5.35
CA ALA A 18 19.91 4.14 4.46
C ALA A 18 21.08 3.19 4.84
N PHE A 19 20.98 2.47 5.96
CA PHE A 19 22.10 1.78 6.60
C PHE A 19 22.16 0.25 6.36
N GLY A 20 21.48 -0.27 5.35
CA GLY A 20 21.67 -1.68 4.94
C GLY A 20 21.31 -2.70 6.03
N GLY A 21 20.35 -2.37 6.90
CA GLY A 21 19.90 -3.26 7.96
C GLY A 21 19.26 -4.53 7.40
N ASP A 22 19.47 -5.66 8.09
CA ASP A 22 18.74 -6.90 7.80
C ASP A 22 17.26 -6.75 8.19
N HIS A 23 16.47 -6.21 7.26
CA HIS A 23 15.03 -6.01 7.43
C HIS A 23 14.23 -7.31 7.26
N GLN A 24 14.84 -8.42 6.85
CA GLN A 24 14.15 -9.71 6.73
C GLN A 24 13.68 -10.21 8.11
N ARG A 25 14.40 -9.85 9.19
CA ARG A 25 14.04 -10.19 10.57
C ARG A 25 13.02 -9.25 11.22
N SER A 26 12.55 -8.24 10.50
CA SER A 26 11.69 -7.17 11.03
C SER A 26 10.23 -7.31 10.57
N CYS A 27 9.77 -8.54 10.29
CA CYS A 27 8.41 -8.78 9.80
C CYS A 27 7.36 -8.10 10.69
N PRO A 28 6.32 -7.45 10.13
CA PRO A 28 5.32 -6.80 10.95
C PRO A 28 4.47 -7.81 11.74
N CYS A 29 4.02 -7.41 12.92
CA CYS A 29 3.15 -8.24 13.77
C CYS A 29 1.93 -8.77 12.99
N GLY A 30 1.70 -10.08 13.02
CA GLY A 30 0.57 -10.70 12.35
C GLY A 30 0.73 -10.90 10.84
N TYR A 31 1.92 -10.68 10.28
CA TYR A 31 2.22 -10.94 8.88
C TYR A 31 3.33 -11.99 8.74
N ARG A 32 3.28 -12.73 7.62
CA ARG A 32 4.33 -13.68 7.22
C ARG A 32 4.79 -13.39 5.80
N PRO A 33 6.11 -13.37 5.53
CA PRO A 33 6.61 -13.27 4.18
C PRO A 33 6.42 -14.60 3.45
N GLU A 34 5.89 -14.58 2.23
CA GLU A 34 5.76 -15.75 1.37
C GLU A 34 6.05 -15.39 -0.10
N LEU A 35 6.53 -16.36 -0.87
CA LEU A 35 6.51 -16.29 -2.33
C LEU A 35 5.14 -16.77 -2.79
N HIS A 36 4.32 -15.85 -3.30
CA HIS A 36 2.98 -16.18 -3.76
C HIS A 36 3.05 -16.83 -5.15
N LYS A 37 2.89 -18.16 -5.20
CA LYS A 37 3.10 -18.98 -6.41
C LYS A 37 2.34 -18.48 -7.64
N GLU A 38 1.09 -18.07 -7.46
CA GLU A 38 0.22 -17.67 -8.57
C GLU A 38 0.63 -16.32 -9.18
N SER A 39 1.15 -15.38 -8.38
CA SER A 39 1.62 -14.09 -8.89
C SER A 39 3.12 -14.03 -9.14
N GLY A 40 3.90 -15.02 -8.69
CA GLY A 40 5.36 -14.99 -8.69
C GLY A 40 5.98 -13.91 -7.78
N CYS A 41 5.17 -13.18 -7.02
CA CYS A 41 5.60 -12.02 -6.25
C CYS A 41 5.93 -12.40 -4.80
N LEU A 42 6.88 -11.67 -4.20
CA LEU A 42 7.05 -11.66 -2.75
C LEU A 42 5.93 -10.86 -2.10
N VAL A 43 5.24 -11.45 -1.13
CA VAL A 43 4.13 -10.82 -0.41
C VAL A 43 4.29 -10.97 1.10
N LEU A 44 3.60 -10.10 1.84
CA LEU A 44 3.33 -10.23 3.26
C LEU A 44 1.87 -10.65 3.43
N ARG A 45 1.64 -11.89 3.83
CA ARG A 45 0.30 -12.39 4.11
C ARG A 45 -0.09 -12.04 5.55
N HIS A 46 -1.22 -11.38 5.73
CA HIS A 46 -1.80 -11.18 7.06
C HIS A 46 -2.40 -12.49 7.56
N ASP A 47 -2.04 -12.90 8.78
CA ASP A 47 -2.40 -14.21 9.35
C ASP A 47 -3.91 -14.38 9.52
N VAL A 48 -4.60 -13.32 9.94
CA VAL A 48 -6.04 -13.38 10.25
C VAL A 48 -6.90 -13.17 9.01
N SER A 49 -6.65 -12.09 8.25
CA SER A 49 -7.52 -11.77 7.09
C SER A 49 -7.13 -12.53 5.82
N GLY A 50 -5.93 -13.12 5.77
CA GLY A 50 -5.41 -13.77 4.57
C GLY A 50 -5.04 -12.83 3.42
N ILE A 51 -5.24 -11.51 3.57
CA ILE A 51 -4.89 -10.52 2.55
C ILE A 51 -3.38 -10.55 2.33
N ARG A 52 -2.98 -10.56 1.05
CA ARG A 52 -1.59 -10.57 0.62
C ARG A 52 -1.18 -9.17 0.19
N VAL A 53 -0.27 -8.57 0.93
CA VAL A 53 0.27 -7.24 0.64
C VAL A 53 1.56 -7.40 -0.15
N GLY A 54 1.76 -6.64 -1.22
CA GLY A 54 3.04 -6.61 -1.92
C GLY A 54 4.18 -6.31 -0.94
N ALA A 55 5.29 -7.04 -1.01
CA ALA A 55 6.39 -6.90 -0.06
C ALA A 55 7.12 -5.55 -0.13
N HIS A 56 6.82 -4.73 -1.13
CA HIS A 56 7.38 -3.41 -1.33
C HIS A 56 6.27 -2.36 -1.42
N ALA A 57 6.49 -1.23 -0.75
CA ALA A 57 5.68 -0.04 -0.96
C ALA A 57 6.23 0.78 -2.13
N ALA A 58 5.34 1.49 -2.82
CA ALA A 58 5.73 2.46 -3.82
C ALA A 58 5.96 3.84 -3.21
N ASP A 59 7.19 4.34 -3.36
CA ASP A 59 7.56 5.69 -2.96
C ASP A 59 7.12 6.69 -4.04
N LEU A 60 5.98 7.35 -3.80
CA LEU A 60 5.45 8.41 -4.66
C LEU A 60 5.72 9.80 -4.07
N VAL A 61 6.46 9.90 -2.97
CA VAL A 61 6.89 11.17 -2.41
C VAL A 61 8.09 11.69 -3.18
N GLU A 62 7.88 12.76 -3.96
CA GLU A 62 9.01 13.47 -4.60
C GLU A 62 9.85 14.18 -3.53
N ARG A 63 11.08 13.72 -3.34
CA ARG A 63 12.05 14.39 -2.46
C ARG A 63 12.77 15.46 -3.26
N VAL A 64 12.14 16.63 -3.34
CA VAL A 64 12.62 17.77 -4.15
C VAL A 64 13.96 18.33 -3.65
N ASP A 65 14.34 18.07 -2.39
CA ASP A 65 15.65 18.46 -1.87
C ASP A 65 16.06 17.61 -0.66
N ARG A 66 17.30 17.08 -0.63
CA ARG A 66 17.84 16.34 0.52
C ARG A 66 18.01 17.22 1.78
N GLY A 67 18.00 18.55 1.62
CA GLY A 67 18.15 19.54 2.69
C GLY A 67 16.85 20.16 3.22
N ARG A 68 15.69 19.92 2.57
CA ARG A 68 14.37 20.31 3.10
C ARG A 68 13.75 19.11 3.80
N ARG A 69 13.14 19.35 4.97
CA ARG A 69 12.25 18.34 5.56
C ARG A 69 11.19 18.01 4.52
N ALA A 70 11.16 16.75 4.08
CA ALA A 70 10.03 16.22 3.35
C ALA A 70 8.77 16.56 4.17
N GLY A 71 7.70 17.03 3.51
CA GLY A 71 6.41 17.17 4.17
C GLY A 71 6.02 15.85 4.83
N GLU A 72 5.17 15.90 5.86
CA GLU A 72 4.66 14.69 6.50
C GLU A 72 4.15 13.73 5.41
N ALA A 73 4.59 12.48 5.45
CA ALA A 73 4.21 11.45 4.49
C ALA A 73 3.46 10.33 5.21
N ARG A 74 2.55 9.67 4.50
CA ARG A 74 1.68 8.63 5.04
C ARG A 74 1.58 7.46 4.07
N PHE A 75 1.25 6.31 4.62
CA PHE A 75 0.91 5.15 3.82
C PHE A 75 -0.59 5.09 3.58
N ALA A 76 -0.94 4.80 2.33
CA ALA A 76 -2.27 4.33 1.94
C ALA A 76 -2.14 2.92 1.34
N PHE A 77 -3.21 2.14 1.44
CA PHE A 77 -3.28 0.78 0.96
C PHE A 77 -4.34 0.69 -0.13
N VAL A 78 -3.94 0.27 -1.32
CA VAL A 78 -4.84 0.00 -2.45
C VAL A 78 -5.18 -1.48 -2.43
N TYR A 79 -6.46 -1.81 -2.38
CA TYR A 79 -6.96 -3.17 -2.30
C TYR A 79 -7.44 -3.66 -3.67
N ILE A 80 -6.89 -4.77 -4.12
CA ILE A 80 -7.02 -5.24 -5.51
C ILE A 80 -7.69 -6.61 -5.52
N LYS A 81 -8.72 -6.76 -6.37
CA LYS A 81 -9.45 -8.03 -6.55
C LYS A 81 -8.80 -8.94 -7.59
N SER A 82 -8.22 -8.36 -8.63
CA SER A 82 -7.59 -9.10 -9.73
C SER A 82 -6.15 -9.50 -9.39
N LEU A 83 -5.87 -10.81 -9.48
CA LEU A 83 -4.53 -11.36 -9.34
C LEU A 83 -3.57 -10.78 -10.40
N GLU A 84 -4.01 -10.69 -11.65
CA GLU A 84 -3.19 -10.18 -12.76
C GLU A 84 -2.80 -8.72 -12.53
N THR A 85 -3.76 -7.89 -12.13
CA THR A 85 -3.50 -6.48 -11.83
C THR A 85 -2.56 -6.34 -10.64
N PHE A 86 -2.77 -7.14 -9.59
CA PHE A 86 -1.89 -7.17 -8.44
C PHE A 86 -0.45 -7.54 -8.83
N ALA A 87 -0.26 -8.64 -9.57
CA ALA A 87 1.05 -9.13 -9.97
C ALA A 87 1.84 -8.07 -10.74
N ARG A 88 1.22 -7.48 -11.78
CA ARG A 88 1.84 -6.42 -12.58
C ARG A 88 2.22 -5.19 -11.75
N CYS A 89 1.36 -4.77 -10.84
CA CYS A 89 1.63 -3.59 -10.02
C CYS A 89 2.67 -3.87 -8.91
N ALA A 90 2.65 -5.07 -8.31
CA ALA A 90 3.59 -5.48 -7.27
C ALA A 90 5.05 -5.51 -7.77
N GLU A 91 5.27 -5.97 -9.01
CA GLU A 91 6.59 -5.97 -9.65
C GLU A 91 7.16 -4.55 -9.82
N LEU A 92 6.29 -3.60 -10.15
CA LEU A 92 6.66 -2.22 -10.43
C LEU A 92 6.82 -1.36 -9.17
N ALA A 93 6.19 -1.73 -8.05
CA ALA A 93 6.02 -0.87 -6.88
C ALA A 93 7.32 -0.19 -6.40
N HIS A 94 8.44 -0.92 -6.30
CA HIS A 94 9.71 -0.35 -5.84
C HIS A 94 10.63 0.16 -6.95
N ARG A 95 10.45 -0.31 -8.19
CA ARG A 95 11.36 -0.01 -9.31
C ARG A 95 10.89 1.22 -10.07
N GLU A 96 9.60 1.24 -10.36
CA GLU A 96 8.94 2.21 -11.23
C GLU A 96 7.60 2.63 -10.60
N PRO A 97 7.61 3.27 -9.40
CA PRO A 97 6.40 3.59 -8.65
C PRO A 97 5.40 4.44 -9.46
N ARG A 98 5.90 5.34 -10.32
CA ARG A 98 5.06 6.14 -11.23
C ARG A 98 4.36 5.29 -12.30
N LEU A 99 5.05 4.31 -12.87
CA LEU A 99 4.45 3.39 -13.84
C LEU A 99 3.42 2.49 -13.15
N MET A 100 3.71 2.03 -11.94
CA MET A 100 2.76 1.29 -11.13
C MET A 100 1.46 2.10 -10.88
N TRP A 101 1.59 3.39 -10.54
CA TRP A 101 0.44 4.29 -10.41
C TRP A 101 -0.37 4.40 -11.70
N GLN A 102 0.29 4.58 -12.85
CA GLN A 102 -0.37 4.58 -14.16
C GLN A 102 -1.14 3.29 -14.41
N ARG A 103 -0.54 2.13 -14.10
CA ARG A 103 -1.21 0.82 -14.23
C ARG A 103 -2.45 0.70 -13.34
N LEU A 104 -2.42 1.21 -12.12
CA LEU A 104 -3.61 1.23 -11.27
C LEU A 104 -4.77 2.02 -11.89
N VAL A 105 -4.47 3.13 -12.59
CA VAL A 105 -5.46 3.92 -13.31
C VAL A 105 -5.94 3.22 -14.58
N GLU A 106 -5.03 2.69 -15.40
CA GLU A 106 -5.35 1.97 -16.65
C GLU A 106 -6.21 0.72 -16.39
N CYS A 107 -5.91 -0.02 -15.32
CA CYS A 107 -6.69 -1.18 -14.89
C CYS A 107 -8.00 -0.79 -14.15
N ARG A 108 -8.33 0.50 -14.08
CA ARG A 108 -9.53 1.04 -13.41
C ARG A 108 -9.63 0.66 -11.93
N VAL A 109 -8.50 0.38 -11.27
CA VAL A 109 -8.45 0.25 -9.81
C VAL A 109 -8.60 1.63 -9.18
N LEU A 110 -7.85 2.59 -9.70
CA LEU A 110 -8.00 4.01 -9.36
C LEU A 110 -8.77 4.71 -10.48
N ARG A 111 -9.68 5.61 -10.11
CA ARG A 111 -10.43 6.46 -11.03
C ARG A 111 -10.32 7.91 -10.60
N ILE A 112 -10.34 8.82 -11.57
CA ILE A 112 -10.34 10.26 -11.28
C ILE A 112 -11.63 10.60 -10.53
N ALA A 113 -11.48 11.22 -9.36
CA ALA A 113 -12.57 11.66 -8.50
C ALA A 113 -12.82 13.17 -8.65
N GLN A 114 -11.74 13.95 -8.77
CA GLN A 114 -11.80 15.40 -8.92
C GLN A 114 -10.58 15.90 -9.68
N GLU A 115 -10.80 16.83 -10.61
CA GLU A 115 -9.74 17.59 -11.27
C GLU A 115 -9.89 19.07 -10.92
N GLY A 116 -8.76 19.76 -10.70
CA GLY A 116 -8.78 21.19 -10.43
C GLY A 116 -7.38 21.80 -10.37
N ALA A 117 -7.31 23.09 -10.05
CA ALA A 117 -6.07 23.85 -10.00
C ALA A 117 -5.02 23.29 -9.01
N GLY A 118 -5.45 22.48 -8.04
CA GLY A 118 -4.58 21.79 -7.06
C GLY A 118 -4.12 20.40 -7.48
N GLY A 119 -4.43 19.95 -8.69
CA GLY A 119 -4.08 18.62 -9.21
C GLY A 119 -5.27 17.66 -9.32
N THR A 120 -4.95 16.41 -9.69
CA THR A 120 -5.93 15.33 -9.89
C THR A 120 -6.04 14.45 -8.65
N TRP A 121 -7.25 14.30 -8.13
CA TRP A 121 -7.59 13.40 -7.04
C TRP A 121 -8.17 12.10 -7.58
N TYR A 122 -7.81 10.99 -6.95
CA TYR A 122 -8.22 9.66 -7.35
C TYR A 122 -9.02 8.99 -6.24
N ALA A 123 -10.04 8.23 -6.63
CA ALA A 123 -10.83 7.36 -5.76
C ALA A 123 -10.70 5.91 -6.22
N GLY A 124 -11.08 4.98 -5.35
CA GLY A 124 -11.05 3.54 -5.61
C GLY A 124 -11.05 2.76 -4.30
N PRO A 125 -10.66 1.48 -4.32
CA PRO A 125 -10.56 0.63 -3.15
C PRO A 125 -9.30 0.97 -2.33
N VAL A 126 -9.18 2.23 -1.89
CA VAL A 126 -8.04 2.76 -1.13
C VAL A 126 -8.45 2.98 0.32
N SER A 127 -7.54 2.73 1.26
CA SER A 127 -7.73 3.05 2.67
C SER A 127 -6.43 3.49 3.33
N ALA A 128 -6.50 4.36 4.33
CA ALA A 128 -5.39 4.62 5.24
C ALA A 128 -5.12 3.44 6.19
N TYR A 129 -6.08 2.51 6.31
CA TYR A 129 -5.98 1.36 7.19
C TYR A 129 -5.34 0.16 6.49
N GLU A 130 -4.41 -0.47 7.19
CA GLU A 130 -3.80 -1.74 6.79
C GLU A 130 -4.74 -2.94 7.03
N PRO A 131 -4.48 -4.11 6.43
CA PRO A 131 -5.34 -5.29 6.57
C PRO A 131 -5.74 -5.67 8.00
N ALA A 132 -4.85 -5.50 8.97
CA ALA A 132 -5.13 -5.76 10.38
C ALA A 132 -6.22 -4.85 10.97
N ALA A 133 -6.31 -3.60 10.50
CA ALA A 133 -7.29 -2.62 10.95
C ALA A 133 -8.60 -2.65 10.15
N LEU A 134 -8.62 -3.28 8.97
CA LEU A 134 -9.82 -3.32 8.12
C LEU A 134 -11.04 -3.99 8.77
N ALA A 135 -10.86 -5.02 9.60
CA ALA A 135 -11.99 -5.71 10.21
C ALA A 135 -12.75 -4.81 11.19
N ALA A 136 -12.02 -4.01 11.98
CA ALA A 136 -12.61 -3.01 12.86
C ALA A 136 -13.31 -1.89 12.07
N GLU A 137 -12.77 -1.52 10.90
CA GLU A 137 -13.37 -0.52 10.04
C GLU A 137 -14.62 -1.04 9.30
N ALA A 138 -14.60 -2.29 8.83
CA ALA A 138 -15.78 -2.94 8.24
C ALA A 138 -16.96 -2.96 9.22
N ALA A 139 -16.68 -3.17 10.51
CA ALA A 139 -17.70 -3.15 11.56
C ALA A 139 -18.26 -1.74 11.85
N ARG A 140 -17.53 -0.67 11.48
CA ARG A 140 -17.95 0.73 11.62
C ARG A 140 -18.62 1.28 10.36
N ALA A 141 -18.42 0.65 9.21
CA ALA A 141 -19.04 1.06 7.96
C ALA A 141 -20.58 1.00 8.07
N MET A 142 -21.27 1.95 7.42
CA MET A 142 -22.72 2.01 7.46
C MET A 142 -23.34 0.69 6.96
N PRO A 143 -24.37 0.16 7.65
CA PRO A 143 -25.08 -1.02 7.18
C PRO A 143 -25.67 -0.78 5.78
N GLY A 144 -25.37 -1.67 4.82
CA GLY A 144 -26.05 -1.73 3.52
C GLY A 144 -25.18 -1.44 2.28
N LEU A 145 -23.98 -0.87 2.42
CA LEU A 145 -23.04 -0.76 1.29
C LEU A 145 -21.61 -1.07 1.76
N PRO A 146 -21.06 -2.25 1.41
CA PRO A 146 -19.70 -2.58 1.81
C PRO A 146 -18.71 -1.60 1.12
N PRO A 147 -17.63 -1.20 1.81
CA PRO A 147 -16.59 -0.37 1.20
C PRO A 147 -15.99 -1.01 -0.06
N GLU A 148 -15.47 -0.20 -0.99
CA GLU A 148 -14.96 -0.71 -2.29
C GLU A 148 -13.83 -1.74 -2.15
N TRP A 149 -13.05 -1.66 -1.07
CA TRP A 149 -11.98 -2.60 -0.74
C TRP A 149 -12.48 -3.96 -0.20
N HIS A 150 -13.77 -4.09 0.11
CA HIS A 150 -14.32 -5.32 0.68
C HIS A 150 -14.16 -6.52 -0.27
N GLY A 151 -13.71 -7.65 0.30
CA GLY A 151 -13.46 -8.90 -0.42
C GLY A 151 -12.20 -8.90 -1.29
N ALA A 152 -11.36 -7.87 -1.24
CA ALA A 152 -10.10 -7.85 -1.97
C ALA A 152 -9.04 -8.73 -1.28
N PRO A 153 -8.49 -9.76 -1.96
CA PRO A 153 -7.48 -10.64 -1.40
C PRO A 153 -6.05 -10.09 -1.49
N TYR A 154 -5.84 -9.00 -2.25
CA TYR A 154 -4.53 -8.42 -2.49
C TYR A 154 -4.49 -6.94 -2.08
N SER A 155 -3.30 -6.45 -1.71
CA SER A 155 -3.10 -5.03 -1.42
C SER A 155 -1.70 -4.56 -1.81
N LEU A 156 -1.57 -3.27 -2.14
CA LEU A 156 -0.31 -2.57 -2.36
C LEU A 156 -0.23 -1.36 -1.45
N ALA A 157 0.96 -1.13 -0.88
CA ALA A 157 1.24 0.04 -0.06
C ALA A 157 1.76 1.19 -0.95
N LEU A 158 1.19 2.37 -0.76
CA LEU A 158 1.59 3.62 -1.39
C LEU A 158 2.13 4.56 -0.32
N HIS A 159 3.34 5.06 -0.51
CA HIS A 159 3.90 6.12 0.31
C HIS A 159 3.65 7.46 -0.39
N LEU A 160 2.81 8.28 0.22
CA LEU A 160 2.26 9.51 -0.36
C LEU A 160 2.51 10.71 0.58
N PRO A 161 2.56 11.94 0.06
CA PRO A 161 2.46 13.12 0.90
C PRO A 161 1.16 13.10 1.73
N ALA A 162 1.22 13.41 3.02
CA ALA A 162 0.08 13.28 3.94
C ALA A 162 -1.13 14.09 3.50
N HIS A 163 -0.91 15.26 2.89
CA HIS A 163 -1.97 16.13 2.39
C HIS A 163 -2.69 15.56 1.14
N GLN A 164 -2.18 14.49 0.53
CA GLN A 164 -2.77 13.78 -0.61
C GLN A 164 -3.52 12.49 -0.19
N VAL A 165 -3.64 12.23 1.11
CA VAL A 165 -4.42 11.11 1.67
C VAL A 165 -5.58 11.71 2.46
N ARG A 166 -6.81 11.36 2.11
CA ARG A 166 -8.04 11.77 2.80
C ARG A 166 -8.75 10.58 3.41
#